data_AF-A0A5K0XXB3-F1
#
_entry.id   AF-A0A5K0XXB3-F1
#
_cell.length_a   1.000
_cell.length_b   1.000
_cell.length_c   1.000
_cell.angle_alpha   90.00
_cell.angle_beta   90.00
_cell.angle_gamma   90.00
#
_symmetry.space_group_name_H-M   'P 1'
#
loop_
_entity.id
_entity.type
_entity.pdbx_description
1 polymer ?
#
loop_
_entity_poly.entity_id
_entity_poly.type
_entity_poly.pdbx_seq_one_letter_code
_entity_poly.pdbx_strand_id
1 'polypeptide(L)' 'IIALRRAKRRNMERLVLACGGEAVNSVNDLTPECLGWAGLVYEHVLGEEKYTFVENVKNPNSCTILIK' A
#
# COMPACT_ATOMS: atom_id res chain seq x y z
N ILE A 1 7.02 -9.31 8.75
CA ILE A 1 6.84 -7.97 8.16
C ILE A 1 7.22 -8.07 6.69
N ILE A 2 6.30 -7.77 5.78
CA ILE A 2 6.61 -7.65 4.35
C ILE A 2 7.14 -6.24 4.08
N ALA A 3 8.18 -6.11 3.26
CA ALA A 3 8.78 -4.82 2.92
C ALA A 3 9.02 -4.73 1.42
N LEU A 4 8.57 -3.63 0.82
CA LEU A 4 8.79 -3.31 -0.59
C LEU A 4 9.80 -2.18 -0.69
N ARG A 5 10.74 -2.30 -1.62
CA ARG A 5 11.72 -1.25 -1.94
C ARG A 5 11.48 -0.68 -3.33
N ARG A 6 11.89 0.56 -3.56
CA ARG A 6 11.73 1.27 -4.84
C ARG A 6 10.27 1.39 -5.30
N ALA A 7 9.36 1.59 -4.36
CA ALA A 7 7.96 1.91 -4.68
C ALA A 7 7.89 3.26 -5.41
N LYS A 8 7.10 3.33 -6.49
CA LYS A 8 6.89 4.59 -7.22
C LYS A 8 6.12 5.56 -6.32
N ARG A 9 6.50 6.84 -6.31
CA ARG A 9 5.86 7.89 -5.51
C ARG A 9 4.33 7.89 -5.62
N ARG A 10 3.80 7.82 -6.85
CA ARG A 10 2.36 7.75 -7.11
C ARG A 10 1.64 6.58 -6.43
N ASN A 11 2.33 5.45 -6.22
CA ASN A 11 1.73 4.29 -5.54
C ASN A 11 1.67 4.54 -4.03
N MET A 12 2.69 5.19 -3.46
CA MET A 12 2.68 5.60 -2.05
C MET A 12 1.54 6.58 -1.76
N GLU A 13 1.35 7.59 -2.62
CA GLU A 13 0.25 8.56 -2.50
C GLU A 13 -1.12 7.87 -2.56
N ARG A 14 -1.30 6.89 -3.45
CA ARG A 14 -2.52 6.06 -3.50
C ARG A 14 -2.70 5.20 -2.26
N LEU A 15 -1.63 4.63 -1.72
CA LEU A 15 -1.69 3.73 -0.56
C LEU A 15 -2.08 4.47 0.73
N VAL A 16 -1.56 5.69 0.91
CA VAL A 16 -1.99 6.64 1.97
C VAL A 16 -3.51 6.87 1.87
N LEU A 17 -4.02 7.18 0.68
CA LEU A 17 -5.46 7.41 0.46
C LEU A 17 -6.33 6.16 0.61
N ALA A 18 -5.79 4.98 0.27
CA ALA A 18 -6.52 3.71 0.34
C ALA A 18 -6.58 3.14 1.76
N CYS A 19 -5.47 3.20 2.50
CA CYS A 19 -5.30 2.53 3.79
C CYS A 19 -5.37 3.48 4.99
N GLY A 20 -5.27 4.79 4.77
CA GLY A 20 -5.36 5.82 5.83
C GLY A 20 -4.10 6.00 6.69
N GLY A 21 -2.92 5.62 6.20
CA GLY A 21 -1.64 5.88 6.87
C GLY A 21 -0.94 7.15 6.39
N GLU A 22 0.20 7.50 6.97
CA GLU A 22 0.99 8.69 6.61
C GLU A 22 2.37 8.32 6.06
N ALA A 23 2.83 9.07 5.06
CA ALA A 23 4.17 8.89 4.50
C ALA A 23 5.20 9.68 5.32
N VAL A 24 6.03 8.96 6.08
CA VAL A 24 7.11 9.55 6.90
C VAL A 24 8.44 9.57 6.17
N ASN A 25 9.28 10.57 6.45
CA ASN A 25 10.61 10.71 5.86
C ASN A 25 11.71 10.01 6.67
N SER A 26 11.48 9.82 7.97
CA SER A 26 12.43 9.21 8.89
C SER A 26 11.74 8.10 9.69
N VAL A 27 12.50 7.04 10.00
CA VAL A 27 12.03 5.94 10.84
C VAL A 27 11.81 6.40 12.29
N ASN A 28 12.56 7.42 12.74
CA ASN A 28 12.43 7.97 14.10
C ASN A 28 11.13 8.75 14.31
N ASP A 29 10.47 9.19 13.23
CA ASP A 29 9.22 9.97 13.29
C ASP A 29 7.98 9.07 13.24
N LEU A 30 8.15 7.74 13.23
CA LEU A 30 7.04 6.79 13.16
C LEU A 30 6.27 6.77 14.49
N THR A 31 4.98 7.09 14.41
CA THR A 31 4.03 6.87 15.50
C THR A 31 2.96 5.84 15.08
N PRO A 32 2.25 5.22 16.03
CA PRO A 32 1.16 4.29 15.72
C PRO A 32 0.08 4.89 14.82
N GLU A 33 -0.14 6.20 14.89
CA GLU A 33 -1.13 6.94 14.11
C GLU A 33 -0.74 7.05 12.63
N CYS A 34 0.55 6.96 12.30
CA CYS A 34 1.01 6.95 10.91
C CYS A 34 0.66 5.62 10.19
N LEU A 35 0.28 4.57 10.91
CA LEU A 35 0.06 3.25 10.35
C LEU A 35 -1.36 3.12 9.76
N GLY A 36 -1.43 2.88 8.45
CA GLY A 36 -2.67 2.54 7.77
C GLY A 36 -3.14 1.11 8.06
N TRP A 37 -4.35 0.78 7.63
CA TRP A 37 -4.94 -0.54 7.82
C TRP A 37 -5.38 -1.19 6.51
N ALA A 38 -5.05 -2.47 6.36
CA ALA A 38 -5.54 -3.34 5.28
C ALA A 38 -5.83 -4.73 5.85
N GLY A 39 -6.91 -5.36 5.39
CA GLY A 39 -7.31 -6.69 5.85
C GLY A 39 -6.52 -7.83 5.18
N LEU A 40 -6.08 -7.64 3.93
CA LEU A 40 -5.31 -8.64 3.21
C LEU A 40 -4.20 -7.97 2.39
N VAL A 41 -2.97 -8.47 2.54
CA VAL A 41 -1.82 -8.03 1.75
C VAL A 41 -1.06 -9.27 1.27
N TYR A 42 -0.91 -9.44 -0.03
CA TYR A 42 -0.25 -10.59 -0.61
C TYR A 42 0.43 -10.26 -1.94
N GLU A 43 1.34 -11.12 -2.36
CA GLU A 43 1.98 -11.03 -3.66
C GLU A 43 1.38 -12.05 -4.62
N HIS A 44 1.20 -11.66 -5.87
CA HIS A 44 0.69 -12.52 -6.93
C HIS A 44 1.44 -12.26 -8.23
N VAL A 45 1.77 -13.33 -8.94
CA VAL A 45 2.48 -13.27 -10.22
C VAL A 45 1.45 -13.28 -11.34
N LEU A 46 1.46 -12.24 -12.18
CA LEU A 46 0.60 -12.12 -13.34
C LEU A 46 1.49 -12.02 -14.59
N GLY A 47 1.49 -13.10 -15.39
CA GLY A 47 2.43 -13.23 -16.50
C GLY A 47 3.86 -13.33 -15.97
N GLU A 48 4.72 -12.41 -16.40
CA GLU A 48 6.13 -12.35 -15.99
C GLU A 48 6.38 -11.36 -14.84
N GLU A 49 5.36 -10.61 -14.43
CA GLU A 49 5.48 -9.56 -13.42
C GLU A 49 4.87 -9.97 -12.08
N LYS A 50 5.53 -9.56 -11.00
CA LYS A 50 5.08 -9.77 -9.62
C LYS A 50 4.40 -8.51 -9.10
N TYR A 51 3.16 -8.65 -8.65
CA TYR A 51 2.34 -7.58 -8.10
C TYR A 51 2.09 -7.80 -6.61
N THR A 52 1.97 -6.71 -5.86
CA THR A 52 1.49 -6.74 -4.47
C THR A 52 0.08 -6.19 -4.43
N PHE A 53 -0.86 -6.98 -3.94
CA PHE A 53 -2.25 -6.62 -3.76
C PHE A 53 -2.47 -6.22 -2.30
N VAL A 54 -3.23 -5.14 -2.13
CA VAL A 54 -3.64 -4.59 -0.84
C VAL A 54 -5.16 -4.48 -0.88
N GLU A 55 -5.84 -5.32 -0.13
CA GLU A 55 -7.28 -5.53 -0.20
C GLU A 55 -7.94 -5.42 1.17
N ASN A 56 -9.27 -5.37 1.17
CA ASN A 56 -10.10 -5.22 2.37
C ASN A 56 -9.66 -4.01 3.21
N VAL A 57 -9.60 -2.82 2.61
CA VAL A 57 -9.32 -1.57 3.34
C VAL A 57 -10.62 -0.98 3.91
N LYS A 58 -10.54 -0.29 5.05
CA LYS A 58 -11.73 0.23 5.75
C LYS A 58 -12.41 1.40 5.03
N ASN A 59 -11.63 2.28 4.40
CA ASN A 59 -12.14 3.48 3.74
C ASN A 59 -11.45 3.70 2.38
N PRO A 60 -11.86 2.97 1.33
CA PRO A 60 -11.18 2.96 0.03
C PRO A 60 -11.45 4.24 -0.80
N ASN A 61 -10.71 5.31 -0.54
CA ASN A 61 -10.78 6.53 -1.37
C ASN A 61 -9.93 6.43 -2.66
N SER A 62 -9.03 5.45 -2.75
CA SER A 62 -8.18 5.23 -3.93
C SER A 62 -8.05 3.74 -4.22
N CYS A 63 -8.82 3.24 -5.19
CA CYS A 63 -8.79 1.85 -5.63
C CYS A 63 -8.22 1.70 -7.04
N THR A 64 -7.72 0.50 -7.34
CA THR A 64 -7.26 0.14 -8.69
C THR A 64 -8.19 -0.91 -9.25
N ILE A 65 -8.80 -0.63 -10.42
CA ILE A 65 -9.41 -1.67 -11.25
C ILE A 65 -8.32 -2.19 -12.17
N LEU A 66 -7.95 -3.45 -12.01
CA LEU A 66 -7.01 -4.12 -12.90
C LEU A 66 -7.77 -4.65 -14.12
N ILE A 67 -7.50 -4.10 -15.29
CA ILE A 67 -8.04 -4.58 -16.57
C ILE A 67 -7.00 -5.51 -17.20
N LYS A 68 -7.45 -6.66 -17.69
CA LYS A 68 -6.63 -7.71 -18.30
C LYS A 68 -7.05 -7.93 -19.74
#